data_AF-A0A916QK28-F1
#
_entry.id   AF-A0A916QK28-F1
#
_cell.length_a   1.000
_cell.length_b   1.000
_cell.length_c   1.000
_cell.angle_alpha   90.00
_cell.angle_beta   90.00
_cell.angle_gamma   90.00
#
_symmetry.space_group_name_H-M   'P 1'
#
loop_
_entity.id
_entity.type
_entity.pdbx_description
1 polymer ?
#
loop_
_entity_poly.entity_id
_entity_poly.type
_entity_poly.pdbx_seq_one_letter_code
_entity_poly.pdbx_strand_id
1 'polypeptide(L)'
;MTRKDNNHSHQHVQLFRLRRLQWGVGSHLCTTTIVFALYLLGLLPVAPAIIFACSSVLLNVLFYLMIRSGFNEHFNDPSLTGLQIVCALLPAVFVMYFITNAQARTVFLLIATGTMVFGMFSLRRRAIRNVGWTILASYLALLLALQVGAPERIDWRVEVVVMFAYASVIYLVSYLGGKLVNMRSRLKAQNKQLERMASLDPLTDLPNRRALMQTFQRATHQADRRDKDHESLSIGLLDIDNFKQINDSFGHDIGDAVLKKLSAKLRRTLRQEDFIGRFGGEEFLVLLPETALEAAEATGQRLCEATRQAVIEELPVSYSLSVSIGVTEYRPGEKIEATIKRADRALYEAKAGGRNRVIAANHLLPESGQVV
;
A
#
# COMPACT_ATOMS: atom_id res chain seq x y z
N MET A 1 6.38 6.44 -16.14
CA MET A 1 6.93 6.12 -14.80
C MET A 1 8.42 5.89 -14.94
N THR A 2 9.23 6.84 -14.47
CA THR A 2 10.67 6.88 -14.76
C THR A 2 11.48 6.15 -13.68
N ARG A 3 12.70 5.73 -14.03
CA ARG A 3 13.65 5.00 -13.17
C ARG A 3 13.91 5.65 -11.80
N LYS A 4 13.64 6.97 -11.67
CA LYS A 4 13.73 7.75 -10.42
C LYS A 4 12.59 7.45 -9.43
N ASP A 5 11.36 7.27 -9.91
CA ASP A 5 10.21 6.91 -9.06
C ASP A 5 10.36 5.52 -8.45
N ASN A 6 10.91 4.58 -9.22
CA ASN A 6 11.25 3.25 -8.73
C ASN A 6 12.32 3.30 -7.65
N ASN A 7 13.33 4.17 -7.78
CA ASN A 7 14.43 4.26 -6.81
C ASN A 7 13.98 4.90 -5.49
N HIS A 8 13.12 5.93 -5.55
CA HIS A 8 12.51 6.52 -4.34
C HIS A 8 11.61 5.52 -3.61
N SER A 9 10.74 4.81 -4.33
CA SER A 9 9.92 3.72 -3.78
C SER A 9 10.77 2.65 -3.08
N HIS A 10 11.87 2.23 -3.73
CA HIS A 10 12.77 1.22 -3.19
C HIS A 10 13.47 1.68 -1.90
N GLN A 11 13.98 2.92 -1.89
CA GLN A 11 14.63 3.50 -0.72
C GLN A 11 13.66 3.65 0.46
N HIS A 12 12.41 4.07 0.21
CA HIS A 12 11.38 4.15 1.24
C HIS A 12 11.08 2.77 1.84
N VAL A 13 10.94 1.73 1.01
CA VAL A 13 10.69 0.36 1.48
C VAL A 13 11.86 -0.17 2.31
N GLN A 14 13.10 0.08 1.90
CA GLN A 14 14.27 -0.31 2.69
C GLN A 14 14.39 0.45 4.02
N LEU A 15 14.03 1.73 4.05
CA LEU A 15 13.98 2.52 5.29
C LEU A 15 12.97 1.93 6.30
N PHE A 16 11.80 1.47 5.84
CA PHE A 16 10.85 0.76 6.71
C PHE A 16 11.41 -0.57 7.24
N ARG A 17 12.21 -1.31 6.45
CA ARG A 17 12.87 -2.54 6.91
C ARG A 17 13.93 -2.24 7.97
N LEU A 18 14.71 -1.16 7.80
CA LEU A 18 15.69 -0.72 8.80
C LEU A 18 15.02 -0.26 10.10
N ARG A 19 13.89 0.46 10.03
CA ARG A 19 13.08 0.79 11.22
C ARG A 19 12.57 -0.47 11.94
N ARG A 20 12.33 -1.56 11.23
CA ARG A 20 11.95 -2.84 11.85
C ARG A 20 13.10 -3.50 12.59
N LEU A 21 14.33 -3.39 12.07
CA LEU A 21 15.54 -3.89 12.73
C LEU A 21 15.78 -3.22 14.10
N GLN A 22 15.36 -1.96 14.28
CA GLN A 22 15.47 -1.25 15.57
C GLN A 22 14.75 -1.99 16.72
N TRP A 23 13.64 -2.69 16.45
CA TRP A 23 12.95 -3.50 17.46
C TRP A 23 13.75 -4.75 17.85
N GLY A 24 14.40 -5.39 16.88
CA GLY A 24 15.33 -6.49 17.12
C GLY A 24 16.52 -6.06 17.96
N VAL A 25 17.10 -4.90 17.65
CA VAL A 25 18.18 -4.28 18.43
C VAL A 25 17.73 -3.98 19.87
N GLY A 26 16.53 -3.42 20.05
CA GLY A 26 15.97 -3.17 21.38
C GLY A 26 15.83 -4.44 22.22
N SER A 27 15.34 -5.53 21.62
CA SER A 27 15.26 -6.82 22.32
C SER A 27 16.63 -7.38 22.68
N HIS A 28 17.64 -7.27 21.79
CA HIS A 28 19.01 -7.70 22.07
C HIS A 28 19.67 -6.85 23.15
N LEU A 29 19.36 -5.55 23.21
CA LEU A 29 19.86 -4.69 24.27
C LEU A 29 19.31 -5.14 25.63
N CYS A 30 17.99 -5.40 25.71
CA CYS A 30 17.36 -5.92 26.93
C CYS A 30 17.97 -7.26 27.37
N THR A 31 18.16 -8.23 26.47
CA THR A 31 18.80 -9.50 26.82
C THR A 31 20.24 -9.29 27.29
N THR A 32 20.99 -8.41 26.64
CA THR A 32 22.39 -8.11 27.01
C THR A 32 22.47 -7.49 28.41
N THR A 33 21.57 -6.57 28.75
CA THR A 33 21.47 -6.01 30.11
C THR A 33 21.19 -7.09 31.15
N ILE A 34 20.33 -8.06 30.84
CA ILE A 34 20.01 -9.18 31.73
C ILE A 34 21.22 -10.11 31.89
N VAL A 35 21.91 -10.47 30.80
CA VAL A 35 23.14 -11.27 30.85
C VAL A 35 24.21 -10.59 31.71
N PHE A 36 24.37 -9.28 31.56
CA PHE A 36 25.30 -8.49 32.36
C PHE A 36 24.90 -8.47 33.84
N ALA A 37 23.61 -8.32 34.16
CA ALA A 37 23.12 -8.40 35.53
C ALA A 37 23.35 -9.79 36.15
N LEU A 38 23.14 -10.87 35.40
CA LEU A 38 23.42 -12.24 35.86
C LEU A 38 24.91 -12.44 36.18
N TYR A 39 25.79 -11.84 35.38
CA TYR A 39 27.23 -11.82 35.66
C TYR A 39 27.54 -11.07 36.97
N LEU A 40 27.01 -9.85 37.14
CA LEU A 40 27.22 -9.04 38.35
C LEU A 40 26.72 -9.74 39.63
N LEU A 41 25.65 -10.53 39.52
CA LEU A 41 25.08 -11.31 40.62
C LEU A 41 25.81 -12.65 40.87
N GLY A 42 26.86 -12.96 40.11
CA GLY A 42 27.61 -14.21 40.25
C GLY A 42 26.88 -15.46 39.75
N LEU A 43 25.79 -15.29 38.99
CA LEU A 43 24.97 -16.38 38.44
C LEU A 43 25.46 -16.88 37.07
N LEU A 44 26.41 -16.16 36.45
CA LEU A 44 26.97 -16.47 35.14
C LEU A 44 28.48 -16.17 35.11
N PRO A 45 29.34 -17.07 34.61
CA PRO A 45 30.75 -16.78 34.42
C PRO A 45 30.99 -15.67 33.36
N VAL A 46 32.11 -14.96 33.48
CA VAL A 46 32.43 -13.82 32.60
C VAL A 46 32.59 -14.22 31.13
N ALA A 47 33.19 -15.38 30.85
CA ALA A 47 33.48 -15.81 29.48
C ALA A 47 32.19 -16.02 28.63
N PRO A 48 31.18 -16.79 29.08
CA PRO A 48 29.88 -16.87 28.40
C PRO A 48 29.19 -15.51 28.22
N ALA A 49 29.30 -14.60 29.20
CA ALA A 49 28.72 -13.26 29.10
C ALA A 49 29.35 -12.42 27.98
N ILE A 50 30.68 -12.47 27.83
CA ILE A 50 31.41 -11.79 26.75
C ILE A 50 31.04 -12.40 25.39
N ILE A 51 31.01 -13.74 25.28
CA ILE A 51 30.62 -14.43 24.04
C ILE A 51 29.21 -14.02 23.60
N PHE A 52 28.27 -13.92 24.54
CA PHE A 52 26.92 -13.44 24.27
C PHE A 52 26.88 -12.01 23.74
N ALA A 53 27.62 -11.09 24.38
CA ALA A 53 27.67 -9.70 23.96
C ALA A 53 28.26 -9.55 22.55
N CYS A 54 29.40 -10.22 22.30
CA CYS A 54 30.05 -10.20 20.98
C CYS A 54 29.17 -10.81 19.89
N SER A 55 28.55 -11.96 20.14
CA SER A 55 27.65 -12.62 19.17
C SER A 55 26.39 -11.80 18.90
N SER A 56 25.81 -11.15 19.91
CA SER A 56 24.67 -10.26 19.74
C SER A 56 25.01 -9.05 18.88
N VAL A 57 26.16 -8.41 19.12
CA VAL A 57 26.64 -7.29 18.27
C VAL A 57 26.88 -7.77 16.84
N LEU A 58 27.57 -8.90 16.67
CA LEU A 58 27.87 -9.47 15.36
C LEU A 58 26.59 -9.77 14.55
N LEU A 59 25.59 -10.40 15.16
CA LEU A 59 24.32 -10.70 14.50
C LEU A 59 23.60 -9.42 14.05
N ASN A 60 23.52 -8.40 14.91
CA ASN A 60 22.88 -7.13 14.53
C ASN A 60 23.62 -6.44 13.38
N VAL A 61 24.96 -6.44 13.39
CA VAL A 61 25.78 -5.90 12.28
C VAL A 61 25.55 -6.69 11.00
N LEU A 62 25.53 -8.02 11.06
CA LEU A 62 25.31 -8.87 9.89
C LEU A 62 23.93 -8.60 9.26
N PHE A 63 22.86 -8.56 10.06
CA PHE A 63 21.52 -8.26 9.55
C PHE A 63 21.41 -6.83 9.01
N TYR A 64 22.05 -5.86 9.65
CA TYR A 64 22.11 -4.49 9.14
C TYR A 64 22.80 -4.44 7.77
N LEU A 65 23.95 -5.10 7.61
CA LEU A 65 24.68 -5.16 6.35
C LEU A 65 23.88 -5.90 5.26
N MET A 66 23.23 -7.02 5.58
CA MET A 66 22.38 -7.77 4.63
C MET A 66 21.19 -6.95 4.13
N ILE A 67 20.57 -6.14 5.01
CA ILE A 67 19.45 -5.27 4.62
C ILE A 67 19.94 -4.07 3.82
N ARG A 68 21.08 -3.49 4.19
CA ARG A 68 21.68 -2.34 3.50
C ARG A 68 22.23 -2.70 2.12
N SER A 69 22.77 -3.90 1.95
CA SER A 69 23.29 -4.38 0.66
C SER A 69 22.21 -4.83 -0.32
N GLY A 70 20.95 -4.92 0.12
CA GLY A 70 19.83 -5.45 -0.68
C GLY A 70 19.83 -6.98 -0.81
N PHE A 71 20.79 -7.68 -0.20
CA PHE A 71 20.86 -9.14 -0.27
C PHE A 71 19.61 -9.81 0.33
N ASN A 72 18.99 -9.18 1.32
CA ASN A 72 17.73 -9.59 1.94
C ASN A 72 16.57 -9.79 0.95
N GLU A 73 16.60 -9.17 -0.23
CA GLU A 73 15.52 -9.25 -1.22
C GLU A 73 15.42 -10.59 -1.93
N HIS A 74 16.48 -11.42 -1.85
CA HIS A 74 16.47 -12.79 -2.36
C HIS A 74 15.67 -13.75 -1.48
N PHE A 75 15.24 -13.33 -0.29
CA PHE A 75 14.51 -14.17 0.66
C PHE A 75 13.00 -13.93 0.59
N ASN A 76 12.23 -14.99 0.90
CA ASN A 76 10.76 -14.95 0.98
C ASN A 76 10.21 -13.94 2.01
N ASP A 77 11.00 -13.61 3.02
CA ASP A 77 10.76 -12.52 3.96
C ASP A 77 11.90 -11.50 3.82
N PRO A 78 11.70 -10.40 3.06
CA PRO A 78 12.73 -9.38 2.87
C PRO A 78 13.11 -8.63 4.15
N SER A 79 12.29 -8.71 5.20
CA SER A 79 12.65 -8.16 6.51
C SER A 79 13.48 -9.12 7.34
N LEU A 80 13.71 -10.36 6.88
CA LEU A 80 14.45 -11.42 7.55
C LEU A 80 14.01 -11.62 9.01
N THR A 81 12.77 -11.28 9.36
CA THR A 81 12.32 -11.20 10.75
C THR A 81 12.33 -12.57 11.41
N GLY A 82 11.92 -13.61 10.67
CA GLY A 82 11.94 -14.98 11.18
C GLY A 82 13.37 -15.46 11.45
N LEU A 83 14.29 -15.14 10.54
CA LEU A 83 15.70 -15.51 10.67
C LEU A 83 16.38 -14.75 11.81
N GLN A 84 16.07 -13.46 11.98
CA GLN A 84 16.54 -12.66 13.11
C GLN A 84 16.11 -13.25 14.44
N ILE A 85 14.83 -13.63 14.58
CA ILE A 85 14.33 -14.26 15.81
C ILE A 85 15.07 -15.57 16.08
N VAL A 86 15.21 -16.45 15.07
CA VAL A 86 15.87 -17.74 15.25
C VAL A 86 17.35 -17.60 15.57
N CYS A 87 18.09 -16.74 14.85
CA CYS A 87 19.50 -16.50 15.12
C CYS A 87 19.74 -15.86 16.50
N ALA A 88 18.81 -15.02 16.98
CA ALA A 88 18.87 -14.43 18.32
C ALA A 88 18.72 -15.48 19.44
N LEU A 89 18.08 -16.62 19.18
CA LEU A 89 17.92 -17.70 20.17
C LEU A 89 19.25 -18.41 20.46
N LEU A 90 20.12 -18.56 19.47
CA LEU A 90 21.36 -19.34 19.60
C LEU A 90 22.27 -18.85 20.74
N PRO A 91 22.67 -17.55 20.79
CA PRO A 91 23.49 -17.07 21.89
C PRO A 91 22.75 -17.09 23.23
N ALA A 92 21.42 -16.89 23.24
CA ALA A 92 20.62 -16.99 24.46
C ALA A 92 20.63 -18.40 25.05
N VAL A 93 20.37 -19.43 24.22
CA VAL A 93 20.42 -20.85 24.61
C VAL A 93 21.82 -21.23 25.07
N PHE A 94 22.87 -20.73 24.41
CA PHE A 94 24.25 -20.94 24.82
C PHE A 94 24.52 -20.42 26.25
N VAL A 95 24.10 -19.19 26.57
CA VAL A 95 24.25 -18.63 27.92
C VAL A 95 23.48 -19.45 28.95
N MET A 96 22.26 -19.89 28.62
CA MET A 96 21.42 -20.67 29.53
C MET A 96 22.09 -21.97 30.01
N TYR A 97 22.99 -22.56 29.22
CA TYR A 97 23.76 -23.76 29.62
C TYR A 97 24.70 -23.49 30.82
N PHE A 98 25.23 -22.27 30.93
CA PHE A 98 26.15 -21.87 32.00
C PHE A 98 25.45 -21.32 33.24
N ILE A 99 24.12 -21.13 33.18
CA ILE A 99 23.33 -20.65 34.32
C ILE A 99 23.05 -21.81 35.26
N THR A 100 23.47 -21.66 36.52
CA THR A 100 23.30 -22.67 37.58
C THR A 100 21.86 -22.77 38.07
N ASN A 101 21.12 -21.66 38.15
CA ASN A 101 19.75 -21.63 38.65
C ASN A 101 18.71 -21.80 37.52
N ALA A 102 17.86 -22.83 37.65
CA ALA A 102 16.76 -23.09 36.71
C ALA A 102 15.80 -21.90 36.53
N GLN A 103 15.51 -21.14 37.59
CA GLN A 103 14.64 -19.97 37.54
C GLN A 103 15.28 -18.80 36.76
N ALA A 104 16.61 -18.68 36.75
CA ALA A 104 17.28 -17.66 35.96
C ALA A 104 17.21 -17.97 34.45
N ARG A 105 17.08 -19.25 34.07
CA ARG A 105 16.89 -19.66 32.67
C ARG A 105 15.52 -19.24 32.12
N THR A 106 14.46 -19.26 32.93
CA THR A 106 13.10 -18.92 32.47
C THR A 106 12.96 -17.48 31.98
N VAL A 107 13.84 -16.57 32.41
CA VAL A 107 13.89 -15.17 31.94
C VAL A 107 14.15 -15.10 30.43
N PHE A 108 15.02 -15.97 29.89
CA PHE A 108 15.32 -16.00 28.45
C PHE A 108 14.13 -16.50 27.63
N LEU A 109 13.36 -17.43 28.17
CA LEU A 109 12.11 -17.90 27.56
C LEU A 109 11.06 -16.79 27.49
N LEU A 110 10.94 -15.97 28.55
CA LEU A 110 10.05 -14.81 28.53
C LEU A 110 10.45 -13.81 27.43
N ILE A 111 11.75 -13.55 27.27
CA ILE A 111 12.23 -12.64 26.23
C ILE A 111 12.02 -13.22 24.83
N ALA A 112 12.26 -14.52 24.64
CA ALA A 112 11.97 -15.22 23.39
C ALA A 112 10.47 -15.17 23.03
N THR A 113 9.59 -15.16 24.03
CA THR A 113 8.15 -14.93 23.81
C THR A 113 7.89 -13.51 23.32
N GLY A 114 8.55 -12.51 23.92
CA GLY A 114 8.46 -11.12 23.49
C GLY A 114 8.89 -10.91 22.03
N THR A 115 10.02 -11.49 21.62
CA THR A 115 10.48 -11.42 20.22
C THR A 115 9.51 -12.10 19.25
N MET A 116 8.92 -13.22 19.66
CA MET A 116 7.88 -13.90 18.89
C MET A 116 6.61 -13.05 18.73
N VAL A 117 6.18 -12.36 19.79
CA VAL A 117 5.03 -11.43 19.76
C VAL A 117 5.27 -10.34 18.72
N PHE A 118 6.47 -9.76 18.67
CA PHE A 118 6.82 -8.80 17.61
C PHE A 118 6.81 -9.45 16.22
N GLY A 119 7.29 -10.68 16.11
CA GLY A 119 7.22 -11.49 14.89
C GLY A 119 5.80 -11.63 14.32
N MET A 120 4.75 -11.64 15.17
CA MET A 120 3.35 -11.78 14.72
C MET A 120 2.89 -10.65 13.78
N PHE A 121 3.53 -9.48 13.84
CA PHE A 121 3.16 -8.33 13.01
C PHE A 121 3.73 -8.38 11.59
N SER A 122 4.72 -9.23 11.36
CA SER A 122 5.48 -9.30 10.11
C SER A 122 5.45 -10.68 9.47
N LEU A 123 5.31 -11.74 10.27
CA LEU A 123 5.40 -13.12 9.82
C LEU A 123 4.07 -13.69 9.33
N ARG A 124 4.16 -14.62 8.38
CA ARG A 124 3.03 -15.43 7.94
C ARG A 124 2.64 -16.43 9.03
N ARG A 125 1.38 -16.87 9.03
CA ARG A 125 0.86 -17.88 9.99
C ARG A 125 1.73 -19.13 10.12
N ARG A 126 2.26 -19.66 9.00
CA ARG A 126 3.15 -20.83 9.01
C ARG A 126 4.50 -20.50 9.67
N ALA A 127 5.07 -19.34 9.37
CA ALA A 127 6.34 -18.90 9.93
C ALA A 127 6.25 -18.68 11.46
N ILE A 128 5.15 -18.11 11.95
CA ILE A 128 4.90 -17.98 13.41
C ILE A 128 4.93 -19.34 14.10
N ARG A 129 4.24 -20.35 13.55
CA ARG A 129 4.27 -21.71 14.11
C ARG A 129 5.65 -22.33 14.07
N ASN A 130 6.38 -22.16 12.96
CA ASN A 130 7.72 -22.73 12.82
C ASN A 130 8.68 -22.11 13.84
N VAL A 131 8.64 -20.79 14.03
CA VAL A 131 9.42 -20.10 15.07
C VAL A 131 9.07 -20.64 16.46
N GLY A 132 7.78 -20.81 16.78
CA GLY A 132 7.35 -21.40 18.05
C GLY A 132 7.92 -22.80 18.27
N TRP A 133 7.88 -23.68 17.26
CA TRP A 133 8.48 -25.00 17.32
C TRP A 133 10.00 -24.96 17.49
N THR A 134 10.69 -24.06 16.79
CA THR A 134 12.14 -23.89 16.94
C THR A 134 12.52 -23.47 18.35
N ILE A 135 11.78 -22.55 18.96
CA ILE A 135 12.01 -22.14 20.36
C ILE A 135 11.86 -23.34 21.30
N LEU A 136 10.75 -24.09 21.20
CA LEU A 136 10.51 -25.26 22.07
C LEU A 136 11.56 -26.37 21.87
N ALA A 137 11.91 -26.66 20.62
CA ALA A 137 12.95 -27.65 20.30
C ALA A 137 14.32 -27.21 20.82
N SER A 138 14.66 -25.93 20.73
CA SER A 138 15.92 -25.40 21.26
C SER A 138 16.01 -25.51 22.79
N TYR A 139 14.89 -25.32 23.48
CA TYR A 139 14.82 -25.49 24.93
C TYR A 139 14.96 -26.96 25.33
N LEU A 140 14.26 -27.87 24.64
CA LEU A 140 14.40 -29.30 24.88
C LEU A 140 15.84 -29.78 24.63
N ALA A 141 16.47 -29.31 23.55
CA ALA A 141 17.86 -29.64 23.24
C ALA A 141 18.82 -29.13 24.34
N LEU A 142 18.57 -27.95 24.90
CA LEU A 142 19.33 -27.43 26.04
C LEU A 142 19.21 -28.35 27.28
N LEU A 143 17.99 -28.80 27.61
CA LEU A 143 17.77 -29.69 28.75
C LEU A 143 18.48 -31.04 28.56
N LEU A 144 18.45 -31.59 27.35
CA LEU A 144 19.18 -32.82 27.02
C LEU A 144 20.70 -32.62 27.11
N ALA A 145 21.22 -31.48 26.64
CA ALA A 145 22.64 -31.16 26.75
C ALA A 145 23.09 -31.00 28.21
N LEU A 146 22.28 -30.33 29.04
CA LEU A 146 22.53 -30.18 30.47
C LEU A 146 22.49 -31.54 31.19
N GLN A 147 21.61 -32.46 30.79
CA GLN A 147 21.53 -33.80 31.41
C GLN A 147 22.81 -34.61 31.21
N VAL A 148 23.48 -34.43 30.07
CA VAL A 148 24.72 -35.13 29.73
C VAL A 148 25.94 -34.41 30.32
N GLY A 149 25.99 -33.08 30.21
CA GLY A 149 27.19 -32.31 30.53
C GLY A 149 27.26 -31.69 31.93
N ALA A 150 26.10 -31.51 32.60
CA ALA A 150 26.00 -30.88 33.91
C ALA A 150 24.69 -31.28 34.63
N PRO A 151 24.48 -32.58 34.92
CA PRO A 151 23.22 -33.09 35.50
C PRO A 151 22.88 -32.44 36.85
N GLU A 152 23.87 -31.92 37.58
CA GLU A 152 23.68 -31.21 38.84
C GLU A 152 22.91 -29.88 38.71
N ARG A 153 22.76 -29.35 37.49
CA ARG A 153 22.07 -28.08 37.21
C ARG A 153 20.61 -28.26 36.80
N ILE A 154 20.13 -29.50 36.73
CA ILE A 154 18.76 -29.84 36.34
C ILE A 154 17.98 -30.32 37.55
N ASP A 155 16.83 -29.68 37.77
CA ASP A 155 15.73 -30.26 38.54
C ASP A 155 14.60 -30.63 37.56
N TRP A 156 14.49 -31.92 37.24
CA TRP A 156 13.49 -32.43 36.29
C TRP A 156 12.06 -32.11 36.71
N ARG A 157 11.77 -32.01 38.02
CA ARG A 157 10.41 -31.68 38.48
C ARG A 157 10.04 -30.25 38.07
N VAL A 158 10.96 -29.31 38.23
CA VAL A 158 10.77 -27.91 37.83
C VAL A 158 10.77 -27.78 36.31
N GLU A 159 11.71 -28.43 35.63
CA GLU A 159 11.89 -28.27 34.19
C GLU A 159 10.74 -28.83 33.36
N VAL A 160 10.14 -29.95 33.79
CA VAL A 160 8.93 -30.49 33.14
C VAL A 160 7.77 -29.51 33.28
N VAL A 161 7.56 -28.92 34.46
CA VAL A 161 6.52 -27.92 34.68
C VAL A 161 6.76 -26.68 33.81
N VAL A 162 7.99 -26.17 33.75
CA VAL A 162 8.37 -25.04 32.90
C VAL A 162 8.14 -25.36 31.42
N MET A 163 8.52 -26.55 30.97
CA MET A 163 8.33 -26.97 29.57
C MET A 163 6.86 -27.01 29.18
N PHE A 164 5.99 -27.59 30.00
CA PHE A 164 4.54 -27.60 29.74
C PHE A 164 3.93 -26.19 29.79
N ALA A 165 4.29 -25.40 30.81
CA ALA A 165 3.82 -24.01 30.93
C ALA A 165 4.24 -23.20 29.70
N TYR A 166 5.50 -23.31 29.29
CA TYR A 166 6.02 -22.57 28.15
C TYR A 166 5.46 -23.04 26.81
N ALA A 167 5.27 -24.35 26.62
CA ALA A 167 4.58 -24.90 25.45
C ALA A 167 3.15 -24.34 25.33
N SER A 168 2.43 -24.19 26.45
CA SER A 168 1.08 -23.60 26.44
C SER A 168 1.10 -22.12 26.06
N VAL A 169 2.09 -21.35 26.54
CA VAL A 169 2.29 -19.94 26.16
C VAL A 169 2.63 -19.81 24.67
N ILE A 170 3.57 -20.60 24.15
CA ILE A 170 3.94 -20.58 22.73
C ILE A 170 2.77 -20.98 21.83
N TYR A 171 1.97 -21.96 22.26
CA TYR A 171 0.73 -22.32 21.56
C TYR A 171 -0.26 -21.15 21.52
N LEU A 172 -0.52 -20.51 22.66
CA LEU A 172 -1.45 -19.38 22.75
C LEU A 172 -0.99 -18.20 21.90
N VAL A 173 0.29 -17.81 21.98
CA VAL A 173 0.87 -16.74 21.16
C VAL A 173 0.80 -17.09 19.68
N SER A 174 1.10 -18.34 19.29
CA SER A 174 0.98 -18.80 17.90
C SER A 174 -0.46 -18.75 17.39
N TYR A 175 -1.42 -19.15 18.23
CA TYR A 175 -2.84 -19.11 17.91
C TYR A 175 -3.33 -17.67 17.72
N LEU A 176 -3.03 -16.78 18.68
CA LEU A 176 -3.38 -15.37 18.64
C LEU A 176 -2.74 -14.66 17.45
N GLY A 177 -1.44 -14.88 17.20
CA GLY A 177 -0.74 -14.34 16.03
C GLY A 177 -1.38 -14.80 14.73
N GLY A 178 -1.74 -16.08 14.62
CA GLY A 178 -2.47 -16.61 13.47
C GLY A 178 -3.84 -15.97 13.27
N LYS A 179 -4.60 -15.73 14.35
CA LYS A 179 -5.91 -15.06 14.30
C LYS A 179 -5.78 -13.59 13.89
N LEU A 180 -4.76 -12.89 14.40
CA LEU A 180 -4.48 -11.49 14.09
C LEU A 180 -4.14 -11.31 12.60
N VAL A 181 -3.32 -12.20 12.03
CA VAL A 181 -3.02 -12.22 10.59
C VAL A 181 -4.30 -12.38 9.74
N ASN A 182 -5.18 -13.31 10.13
CA ASN A 182 -6.44 -13.55 9.41
C ASN A 182 -7.41 -12.36 9.51
N MET A 183 -7.52 -11.74 10.69
CA MET A 183 -8.36 -10.55 10.88
C MET A 183 -7.89 -9.39 10.02
N ARG A 184 -6.57 -9.14 9.96
CA ARG A 184 -5.99 -8.11 9.09
C ARG A 184 -6.29 -8.36 7.62
N SER A 185 -6.16 -9.60 7.15
CA SER A 185 -6.50 -9.92 5.76
C SER A 185 -7.99 -9.71 5.47
N ARG A 186 -8.87 -10.05 6.42
CA ARG A 186 -10.32 -9.87 6.27
C ARG A 186 -10.71 -8.39 6.24
N LEU A 187 -10.16 -7.59 7.16
CA LEU A 187 -10.35 -6.14 7.18
C LEU A 187 -9.89 -5.50 5.86
N LYS A 188 -8.72 -5.89 5.35
CA LYS A 188 -8.23 -5.38 4.05
C LYS A 188 -9.16 -5.76 2.89
N ALA A 189 -9.69 -6.98 2.89
CA ALA A 189 -10.66 -7.43 1.89
C ALA A 189 -11.98 -6.66 1.97
N GLN A 190 -12.49 -6.42 3.18
CA GLN A 190 -13.70 -5.64 3.43
C GLN A 190 -13.52 -4.17 3.03
N ASN A 191 -12.39 -3.54 3.37
CA ASN A 191 -12.09 -2.18 2.90
C ASN A 191 -12.10 -2.10 1.38
N LYS A 192 -11.45 -3.06 0.70
CA LYS A 192 -11.49 -3.12 -0.76
C LYS A 192 -12.90 -3.32 -1.30
N GLN A 193 -13.77 -4.02 -0.57
CA GLN A 193 -15.17 -4.20 -0.94
C GLN A 193 -15.99 -2.93 -0.72
N LEU A 194 -15.74 -2.19 0.35
CA LEU A 194 -16.34 -0.87 0.61
C LEU A 194 -15.90 0.15 -0.46
N GLU A 195 -14.61 0.19 -0.78
CA GLU A 195 -14.08 0.99 -1.90
C GLU A 195 -14.76 0.63 -3.23
N ARG A 196 -15.09 -0.65 -3.44
CA ARG A 196 -15.84 -1.11 -4.62
C ARG A 196 -17.31 -0.72 -4.59
N MET A 197 -17.90 -0.52 -3.42
CA MET A 197 -19.30 -0.11 -3.26
C MET A 197 -19.46 1.42 -3.30
N ALA A 198 -18.40 2.17 -2.98
CA ALA A 198 -18.38 3.61 -3.17
C ALA A 198 -18.54 3.91 -4.67
N SER A 199 -19.66 4.52 -5.06
CA SER A 199 -19.92 4.99 -6.42
C SER A 199 -19.42 6.41 -6.65
N LEU A 200 -19.12 7.15 -5.59
CA LEU A 200 -18.70 8.54 -5.62
C LEU A 200 -17.20 8.67 -5.36
N ASP A 201 -16.61 9.74 -5.89
CA ASP A 201 -15.28 10.22 -5.57
C ASP A 201 -15.35 11.05 -4.28
N PRO A 202 -14.57 10.71 -3.24
CA PRO A 202 -14.69 11.33 -1.92
C PRO A 202 -14.27 12.80 -1.87
N LEU A 203 -13.57 13.29 -2.90
CA LEU A 203 -13.15 14.68 -2.95
C LEU A 203 -14.24 15.55 -3.61
N THR A 204 -14.81 15.09 -4.72
CA THR A 204 -15.67 15.89 -5.60
C THR A 204 -17.15 15.58 -5.50
N ASP A 205 -17.52 14.50 -4.79
CA ASP A 205 -18.87 13.91 -4.73
C ASP A 205 -19.47 13.54 -6.10
N LEU A 206 -18.67 13.60 -7.17
CA LEU A 206 -19.04 13.09 -8.49
C LEU A 206 -18.90 11.57 -8.54
N PRO A 207 -19.63 10.87 -9.43
CA PRO A 207 -19.34 9.49 -9.77
C PRO A 207 -17.85 9.25 -10.00
N ASN A 208 -17.28 8.25 -9.35
CA ASN A 208 -15.89 7.86 -9.59
C ASN A 208 -15.77 7.12 -10.93
N ARG A 209 -14.54 6.95 -11.40
CA ARG A 209 -14.23 6.23 -12.66
C ARG A 209 -15.00 4.92 -12.81
N ARG A 210 -15.13 4.12 -11.74
CA ARG A 210 -15.82 2.83 -11.79
C ARG A 210 -17.32 3.02 -12.03
N ALA A 211 -17.98 3.86 -11.26
CA ALA A 211 -19.40 4.15 -11.45
C ALA A 211 -19.66 4.71 -12.86
N LEU A 212 -18.75 5.57 -13.34
CA LEU A 212 -18.87 6.15 -14.67
C LEU A 212 -18.73 5.12 -15.79
N MET A 213 -17.79 4.17 -15.69
CA MET A 213 -17.69 3.07 -16.67
C MET A 213 -18.92 2.18 -16.68
N GLN A 214 -19.54 1.93 -15.51
CA GLN A 214 -20.79 1.18 -15.43
C GLN A 214 -21.95 1.92 -16.10
N THR A 215 -22.03 3.25 -15.91
CA THR A 215 -23.02 4.10 -16.61
C THR A 215 -22.76 4.12 -18.11
N PHE A 216 -21.50 4.25 -18.53
CA PHE A 216 -21.14 4.24 -19.95
C PHE A 216 -21.52 2.92 -20.60
N GLN A 217 -21.24 1.78 -19.97
CA GLN A 217 -21.66 0.48 -20.48
C GLN A 217 -23.18 0.34 -20.64
N ARG A 218 -23.96 0.91 -19.72
CA ARG A 218 -25.43 0.93 -19.86
C ARG A 218 -25.87 1.82 -21.02
N ALA A 219 -25.25 2.98 -21.17
CA ALA A 219 -25.53 3.91 -22.26
C ALA A 219 -25.18 3.31 -23.64
N THR A 220 -24.04 2.62 -23.78
CA THR A 220 -23.69 1.95 -25.05
C THR A 220 -24.68 0.83 -25.37
N HIS A 221 -25.10 0.04 -24.38
CA HIS A 221 -26.12 -0.99 -24.60
C HIS A 221 -27.49 -0.42 -25.02
N GLN A 222 -27.82 0.80 -24.59
CA GLN A 222 -29.04 1.48 -25.04
C GLN A 222 -28.87 1.99 -26.47
N ALA A 223 -27.74 2.63 -26.78
CA ALA A 223 -27.40 3.11 -28.12
C ALA A 223 -27.34 1.97 -29.16
N ASP A 224 -26.81 0.79 -28.79
CA ASP A 224 -26.72 -0.37 -29.69
C ASP A 224 -28.08 -1.01 -30.01
N ARG A 225 -29.11 -0.79 -29.18
CA ARG A 225 -30.43 -1.45 -29.28
C ARG A 225 -31.46 -0.66 -30.07
N ARG A 226 -31.25 0.64 -30.29
CA ARG A 226 -32.22 1.53 -30.94
C ARG A 226 -31.82 1.76 -32.40
N ASP A 227 -32.82 2.00 -33.24
CA ASP A 227 -32.62 2.20 -34.68
C ASP A 227 -31.70 3.41 -34.96
N LYS A 228 -30.98 3.36 -36.09
CA LYS A 228 -29.91 4.32 -36.47
C LYS A 228 -30.34 5.79 -36.46
N ASP A 229 -31.63 6.07 -36.53
CA ASP A 229 -32.14 7.42 -36.77
C ASP A 229 -32.41 8.25 -35.50
N HIS A 230 -32.34 7.69 -34.27
CA HIS A 230 -32.96 8.40 -33.14
C HIS A 230 -32.14 8.73 -31.89
N GLU A 231 -30.98 8.12 -31.56
CA GLU A 231 -30.26 8.55 -30.33
C GLU A 231 -28.73 8.35 -30.40
N SER A 232 -28.00 9.39 -30.86
CA SER A 232 -26.54 9.46 -30.76
C SER A 232 -26.08 9.44 -29.30
N LEU A 233 -24.97 8.77 -28.99
CA LEU A 233 -24.30 8.86 -27.69
C LEU A 233 -22.94 9.53 -27.90
N SER A 234 -22.70 10.69 -27.27
CA SER A 234 -21.39 11.34 -27.31
C SER A 234 -20.73 11.34 -25.95
N ILE A 235 -19.39 11.45 -25.95
CA ILE A 235 -18.60 11.61 -24.74
C ILE A 235 -17.66 12.80 -24.87
N GLY A 236 -17.33 13.42 -23.74
CA GLY A 236 -16.32 14.46 -23.63
C GLY A 236 -15.30 14.12 -22.54
N LEU A 237 -14.05 13.91 -22.91
CA LEU A 237 -12.95 13.77 -21.96
C LEU A 237 -12.34 15.16 -21.72
N LEU A 238 -12.31 15.57 -20.47
CA LEU A 238 -12.00 16.93 -20.02
C LEU A 238 -10.84 16.89 -19.04
N ASP A 239 -9.94 17.86 -19.14
CA ASP A 239 -8.78 17.97 -18.25
C ASP A 239 -8.52 19.44 -17.90
N ILE A 240 -8.19 19.68 -16.63
CA ILE A 240 -7.89 21.02 -16.12
C ILE A 240 -6.51 21.47 -16.60
N ASP A 241 -6.49 22.55 -17.37
CA ASP A 241 -5.25 23.08 -17.91
C ASP A 241 -4.31 23.55 -16.80
N ASN A 242 -3.06 23.09 -16.87
CA ASN A 242 -1.99 23.48 -15.94
C ASN A 242 -2.29 23.17 -14.46
N PHE A 243 -3.11 22.16 -14.14
CA PHE A 243 -3.45 21.82 -12.76
C PHE A 243 -2.22 21.49 -11.89
N LYS A 244 -1.20 20.85 -12.47
CA LYS A 244 0.07 20.66 -11.77
C LYS A 244 0.70 21.98 -11.30
N GLN A 245 0.65 23.04 -12.13
CA GLN A 245 1.17 24.36 -11.75
C GLN A 245 0.37 24.96 -10.59
N ILE A 246 -0.94 24.72 -10.51
CA ILE A 246 -1.77 25.13 -9.38
C ILE A 246 -1.26 24.46 -8.10
N ASN A 247 -1.07 23.13 -8.12
CA ASN A 247 -0.54 22.39 -6.97
C ASN A 247 0.87 22.87 -6.58
N ASP A 248 1.74 23.06 -7.57
CA ASP A 248 3.14 23.45 -7.34
C ASP A 248 3.24 24.90 -6.79
N SER A 249 2.32 25.78 -7.16
CA SER A 249 2.35 27.21 -6.77
C SER A 249 1.57 27.53 -5.50
N PHE A 250 0.47 26.80 -5.24
CA PHE A 250 -0.49 27.12 -4.19
C PHE A 250 -0.69 25.97 -3.20
N GLY A 251 -0.08 24.80 -3.45
CA GLY A 251 -0.20 23.62 -2.60
C GLY A 251 -1.41 22.74 -2.94
N HIS A 252 -1.35 21.49 -2.48
CA HIS A 252 -2.38 20.49 -2.76
C HIS A 252 -3.76 20.82 -2.19
N ASP A 253 -3.83 21.51 -1.05
CA ASP A 253 -5.11 21.89 -0.44
C ASP A 253 -5.91 22.85 -1.35
N ILE A 254 -5.22 23.76 -2.05
CA ILE A 254 -5.84 24.67 -3.02
C ILE A 254 -6.23 23.92 -4.30
N GLY A 255 -5.40 22.98 -4.77
CA GLY A 255 -5.77 22.10 -5.88
C GLY A 255 -7.04 21.28 -5.59
N ASP A 256 -7.17 20.77 -4.36
CA ASP A 256 -8.36 20.05 -3.91
C ASP A 256 -9.61 20.95 -3.85
N ALA A 257 -9.46 22.21 -3.41
CA ALA A 257 -10.54 23.19 -3.45
C ALA A 257 -10.99 23.52 -4.89
N VAL A 258 -10.03 23.63 -5.81
CA VAL A 258 -10.30 23.83 -7.25
C VAL A 258 -11.12 22.66 -7.80
N LEU A 259 -10.70 21.43 -7.54
CA LEU A 259 -11.41 20.23 -7.99
C LEU A 259 -12.85 20.19 -7.46
N LYS A 260 -13.07 20.51 -6.19
CA LYS A 260 -14.40 20.56 -5.57
C LYS A 260 -15.31 21.59 -6.24
N LYS A 261 -14.87 22.84 -6.30
CA LYS A 261 -15.67 23.95 -6.83
C LYS A 261 -15.94 23.78 -8.33
N LEU A 262 -14.93 23.35 -9.09
CA LEU A 262 -15.10 23.08 -10.52
C LEU A 262 -16.07 21.91 -10.76
N SER A 263 -15.96 20.81 -10.01
CA SER A 263 -16.86 19.66 -10.14
C SER A 263 -18.33 20.06 -9.95
N ALA A 264 -18.61 20.86 -8.93
CA ALA A 264 -19.96 21.39 -8.69
C ALA A 264 -20.43 22.32 -9.83
N LYS A 265 -19.53 23.16 -10.37
CA LYS A 265 -19.84 24.05 -11.51
C LYS A 265 -20.14 23.25 -12.78
N LEU A 266 -19.29 22.28 -13.14
CA LEU A 266 -19.48 21.42 -14.32
C LEU A 266 -20.79 20.65 -14.22
N ARG A 267 -21.11 20.07 -13.05
CA ARG A 267 -22.38 19.35 -12.84
C ARG A 267 -23.61 20.23 -13.04
N ARG A 268 -23.56 21.51 -12.65
CA ARG A 268 -24.68 22.48 -12.82
C ARG A 268 -24.83 22.97 -14.26
N THR A 269 -23.77 22.92 -15.07
CA THR A 269 -23.80 23.33 -16.49
C THR A 269 -24.42 22.26 -17.39
N LEU A 270 -24.34 21.00 -16.96
CA LEU A 270 -24.88 19.84 -17.66
C LEU A 270 -26.38 19.65 -17.41
N ARG A 271 -27.06 18.96 -18.33
CA ARG A 271 -28.47 18.59 -18.19
C ARG A 271 -28.64 17.49 -17.14
N GLN A 272 -29.88 17.20 -16.77
CA GLN A 272 -30.17 16.18 -15.76
C GLN A 272 -29.81 14.77 -16.27
N GLU A 273 -30.08 14.51 -17.54
CA GLU A 273 -29.77 13.29 -18.29
C GLU A 273 -28.28 13.09 -18.60
N ASP A 274 -27.48 14.17 -18.58
CA ASP A 274 -26.04 14.08 -18.78
C ASP A 274 -25.35 13.49 -17.54
N PHE A 275 -24.29 12.71 -17.74
CA PHE A 275 -23.49 12.16 -16.65
C PHE A 275 -22.09 12.75 -16.67
N ILE A 276 -21.59 13.14 -15.51
CA ILE A 276 -20.20 13.55 -15.31
C ILE A 276 -19.62 12.77 -14.15
N GLY A 277 -18.34 12.42 -14.24
CA GLY A 277 -17.61 11.78 -13.16
C GLY A 277 -16.12 12.01 -13.27
N ARG A 278 -15.43 11.84 -12.14
CA ARG A 278 -13.99 12.01 -12.06
C ARG A 278 -13.31 10.75 -12.61
N PHE A 279 -12.68 10.90 -13.77
CA PHE A 279 -12.04 9.81 -14.50
C PHE A 279 -10.60 9.57 -14.04
N GLY A 280 -9.89 10.65 -13.68
CA GLY A 280 -8.50 10.64 -13.24
C GLY A 280 -8.23 11.67 -12.13
N GLY A 281 -6.96 12.05 -11.95
CA GLY A 281 -6.59 13.04 -10.93
C GLY A 281 -7.24 14.41 -11.20
N GLU A 282 -7.00 14.96 -12.39
CA GLU A 282 -7.52 16.24 -12.89
C GLU A 282 -8.46 16.07 -14.10
N GLU A 283 -8.83 14.83 -14.40
CA GLU A 283 -9.59 14.45 -15.59
C GLU A 283 -11.03 14.09 -15.25
N PHE A 284 -11.96 14.57 -16.07
CA PHE A 284 -13.39 14.29 -15.97
C PHE A 284 -13.87 13.66 -17.29
N LEU A 285 -14.78 12.69 -17.18
CA LEU A 285 -15.48 12.16 -18.35
C LEU A 285 -16.94 12.58 -18.27
N VAL A 286 -17.45 13.10 -19.38
CA VAL A 286 -18.86 13.46 -19.56
C VAL A 286 -19.47 12.47 -20.56
N LEU A 287 -20.63 11.92 -20.23
CA LEU A 287 -21.47 11.13 -21.13
C LEU A 287 -22.69 11.98 -21.46
N LEU A 288 -23.00 12.07 -22.75
CA LEU A 288 -24.07 12.87 -23.32
C LEU A 288 -24.98 11.92 -24.13
N PRO A 289 -25.94 11.26 -23.46
CA PRO A 289 -26.96 10.47 -24.16
C PRO A 289 -27.77 11.36 -25.12
N GLU A 290 -28.29 10.77 -26.18
CA GLU A 290 -29.18 11.45 -27.15
C GLU A 290 -28.57 12.74 -27.73
N THR A 291 -27.25 12.75 -27.90
CA THR A 291 -26.47 13.92 -28.30
C THR A 291 -25.50 13.58 -29.42
N ALA A 292 -25.75 14.14 -30.61
CA ALA A 292 -24.86 14.07 -31.76
C ALA A 292 -23.56 14.87 -31.53
N LEU A 293 -22.53 14.61 -32.35
CA LEU A 293 -21.19 15.17 -32.17
C LEU A 293 -21.18 16.72 -32.10
N GLU A 294 -21.93 17.39 -32.96
CA GLU A 294 -21.99 18.86 -33.02
C GLU A 294 -22.60 19.45 -31.74
N ALA A 295 -23.66 18.82 -31.22
CA ALA A 295 -24.29 19.23 -29.97
C ALA A 295 -23.41 18.92 -28.75
N ALA A 296 -22.61 17.85 -28.83
CA ALA A 296 -21.62 17.52 -27.82
C ALA A 296 -20.47 18.53 -27.81
N GLU A 297 -20.02 18.99 -28.98
CA GLU A 297 -19.02 20.06 -29.10
C GLU A 297 -19.53 21.37 -28.49
N ALA A 298 -20.77 21.77 -28.81
CA ALA A 298 -21.41 22.94 -28.21
C ALA A 298 -21.53 22.81 -26.67
N THR A 299 -21.81 21.60 -26.16
CA THR A 299 -21.78 21.33 -24.72
C THR A 299 -20.38 21.48 -24.13
N GLY A 300 -19.35 20.98 -24.81
CA GLY A 300 -17.96 21.23 -24.44
C GLY A 300 -17.65 22.72 -24.36
N GLN A 301 -18.10 23.52 -25.33
CA GLN A 301 -17.85 24.96 -25.34
C GLN A 301 -18.51 25.65 -24.14
N ARG A 302 -19.73 25.24 -23.76
CA ARG A 302 -20.40 25.71 -22.54
C ARG A 302 -19.61 25.34 -21.27
N LEU A 303 -19.01 24.15 -21.22
CA LEU A 303 -18.17 23.73 -20.08
C LEU A 303 -16.86 24.53 -20.00
N CYS A 304 -16.20 24.81 -21.13
CA CYS A 304 -15.03 25.70 -21.17
C CYS A 304 -15.39 27.10 -20.64
N GLU A 305 -16.50 27.67 -21.11
CA GLU A 305 -16.94 28.99 -20.65
C GLU A 305 -17.33 28.99 -19.17
N ALA A 306 -18.07 27.99 -18.71
CA ALA A 306 -18.43 27.85 -17.31
C ALA A 306 -17.21 27.72 -16.39
N THR A 307 -16.13 27.09 -16.89
CA THR A 307 -14.85 26.98 -16.17
C THR A 307 -14.15 28.33 -16.09
N ARG A 308 -14.09 29.09 -17.19
CA ARG A 308 -13.51 30.44 -17.20
C ARG A 308 -14.22 31.40 -16.25
N GLN A 309 -15.53 31.26 -16.14
CA GLN A 309 -16.38 32.05 -15.24
C GLN A 309 -16.41 31.51 -13.80
N ALA A 310 -15.71 30.41 -13.50
CA ALA A 310 -15.72 29.83 -12.16
C ALA A 310 -14.88 30.70 -11.22
N VAL A 311 -15.52 31.28 -10.21
CA VAL A 311 -14.84 31.99 -9.13
C VAL A 311 -14.42 30.98 -8.07
N ILE A 312 -13.12 30.86 -7.84
CA ILE A 312 -12.51 30.00 -6.82
C ILE A 312 -11.77 30.91 -5.86
N GLU A 313 -12.36 31.14 -4.69
CA GLU A 313 -11.87 32.10 -3.68
C GLU A 313 -10.43 31.81 -3.21
N GLU A 314 -10.00 30.55 -3.27
CA GLU A 314 -8.67 30.10 -2.87
C GLU A 314 -7.59 30.45 -3.92
N LEU A 315 -7.99 30.79 -5.15
CA LEU A 315 -7.09 31.25 -6.19
C LEU A 315 -7.02 32.78 -6.22
N PRO A 316 -5.87 33.37 -6.62
CA PRO A 316 -5.78 34.80 -6.86
C PRO A 316 -6.84 35.26 -7.88
N VAL A 317 -7.41 36.46 -7.69
CA VAL A 317 -8.43 37.03 -8.58
C VAL A 317 -7.96 37.12 -10.04
N SER A 318 -6.65 37.22 -10.27
CA SER A 318 -6.04 37.26 -11.60
C SER A 318 -5.84 35.89 -12.25
N TYR A 319 -6.05 34.78 -11.51
CA TYR A 319 -5.82 33.44 -12.02
C TYR A 319 -7.03 32.95 -12.82
N SER A 320 -6.87 32.80 -14.13
CA SER A 320 -7.91 32.28 -15.02
C SER A 320 -7.80 30.76 -15.12
N LEU A 321 -8.81 30.04 -14.63
CA LEU A 321 -8.92 28.60 -14.83
C LEU A 321 -9.44 28.28 -16.25
N SER A 322 -8.88 27.25 -16.88
CA SER A 322 -9.40 26.74 -18.14
C SER A 322 -9.34 25.22 -18.19
N VAL A 323 -10.10 24.64 -19.11
CA VAL A 323 -10.14 23.20 -19.38
C VAL A 323 -10.02 22.98 -20.88
N SER A 324 -9.35 21.89 -21.24
CA SER A 324 -9.31 21.36 -22.59
C SER A 324 -10.23 20.14 -22.67
N ILE A 325 -10.95 19.98 -23.80
CA ILE A 325 -11.95 18.91 -23.96
C ILE A 325 -11.77 18.23 -25.31
N GLY A 326 -11.66 16.90 -25.29
CA GLY A 326 -11.78 16.05 -26.46
C GLY A 326 -13.16 15.41 -26.54
N VAL A 327 -13.91 15.67 -27.62
CA VAL A 327 -15.28 15.19 -27.80
C VAL A 327 -15.34 14.14 -28.92
N THR A 328 -16.12 13.09 -28.73
CA THR A 328 -16.36 12.10 -29.77
C THR A 328 -17.71 11.43 -29.63
N GLU A 329 -18.29 11.04 -30.76
CA GLU A 329 -19.51 10.23 -30.79
C GLU A 329 -19.15 8.74 -30.70
N TYR A 330 -19.88 7.99 -29.88
CA TYR A 330 -19.84 6.54 -29.77
C TYR A 330 -20.28 5.90 -31.09
N ARG A 331 -19.55 4.87 -31.53
CA ARG A 331 -19.90 4.10 -32.72
C ARG A 331 -20.58 2.80 -32.26
N PRO A 332 -21.80 2.47 -32.74
CA PRO A 332 -22.48 1.24 -32.33
C PRO A 332 -21.60 0.00 -32.52
N GLY A 333 -21.56 -0.87 -31.50
CA GLY A 333 -20.72 -2.07 -31.46
C GLY A 333 -19.23 -1.83 -31.17
N GLU A 334 -18.79 -0.58 -31.02
CA GLU A 334 -17.42 -0.25 -30.61
C GLU A 334 -17.21 -0.55 -29.10
N LYS A 335 -15.99 -0.95 -28.73
CA LYS A 335 -15.60 -1.06 -27.32
C LYS A 335 -15.47 0.33 -26.69
N ILE A 336 -15.94 0.46 -25.45
CA ILE A 336 -15.84 1.69 -24.64
C ILE A 336 -14.41 2.26 -24.64
N GLU A 337 -13.40 1.41 -24.50
CA GLU A 337 -12.00 1.84 -24.46
C GLU A 337 -11.55 2.49 -25.77
N ALA A 338 -12.08 2.05 -26.91
CA ALA A 338 -11.76 2.65 -28.21
C ALA A 338 -12.44 4.02 -28.36
N THR A 339 -13.68 4.18 -27.88
CA THR A 339 -14.35 5.49 -27.84
C THR A 339 -13.59 6.47 -26.94
N ILE A 340 -13.18 6.05 -25.73
CA ILE A 340 -12.36 6.87 -24.83
C ILE A 340 -11.03 7.25 -25.49
N LYS A 341 -10.38 6.31 -26.19
CA LYS A 341 -9.11 6.58 -26.89
C LYS A 341 -9.27 7.65 -27.98
N ARG A 342 -10.40 7.70 -28.69
CA ARG A 342 -10.69 8.76 -29.66
C ARG A 342 -10.88 10.12 -28.98
N ALA A 343 -11.60 10.17 -27.85
CA ALA A 343 -11.74 11.38 -27.05
C ALA A 343 -10.40 11.85 -26.47
N ASP A 344 -9.57 10.94 -25.98
CA ASP A 344 -8.21 11.22 -25.47
C ASP A 344 -7.30 11.83 -26.54
N ARG A 345 -7.32 11.28 -27.76
CA ARG A 345 -6.57 11.87 -28.88
C ARG A 345 -7.05 13.29 -29.21
N ALA A 346 -8.36 13.53 -29.20
CA ALA A 346 -8.91 14.86 -29.41
C ALA A 346 -8.53 15.82 -28.27
N LEU A 347 -8.51 15.35 -27.02
CA LEU A 347 -8.06 16.13 -25.87
C LEU A 347 -6.57 16.49 -25.96
N TYR A 348 -5.74 15.55 -26.43
CA TYR A 348 -4.33 15.80 -26.69
C TYR A 348 -4.15 16.94 -27.69
N GLU A 349 -4.87 16.91 -28.82
CA GLU A 349 -4.84 18.01 -29.80
C GLU A 349 -5.38 19.33 -29.24
N ALA A 350 -6.40 19.29 -28.38
CA ALA A 350 -6.90 20.48 -27.70
C ALA A 350 -5.78 21.13 -26.86
N LYS A 351 -5.02 20.31 -26.12
CA LYS A 351 -3.87 20.77 -25.32
C LYS A 351 -2.72 21.26 -26.20
N ALA A 352 -2.37 20.51 -27.25
CA ALA A 352 -1.29 20.86 -28.17
C ALA A 352 -1.60 22.14 -28.97
N GLY A 353 -2.86 22.35 -29.34
CA GLY A 353 -3.33 23.53 -30.06
C GLY A 353 -3.30 24.82 -29.25
N GLY A 354 -2.99 24.78 -27.95
CA GLY A 354 -2.93 25.95 -27.08
C GLY A 354 -3.95 25.96 -25.94
N ARG A 355 -4.55 24.81 -25.62
CA ARG A 355 -5.46 24.61 -24.47
C ARG A 355 -6.75 25.45 -24.55
N ASN A 356 -7.57 25.42 -23.48
CA ASN A 356 -8.80 26.21 -23.32
C ASN A 356 -9.75 26.10 -24.52
N ARG A 357 -9.97 24.87 -25.01
CA ARG A 357 -10.74 24.62 -26.22
C ARG A 357 -11.33 23.22 -26.25
N VAL A 358 -12.24 23.06 -27.19
CA VAL A 358 -12.85 21.78 -27.54
C VAL A 358 -12.29 21.33 -28.89
N ILE A 359 -11.98 20.05 -29.03
CA ILE A 359 -11.67 19.41 -30.32
C ILE A 359 -12.57 18.18 -30.47
N ALA A 360 -13.24 18.07 -31.61
CA ALA A 360 -14.02 16.89 -31.98
C ALA A 360 -13.15 15.88 -32.74
N ALA A 361 -13.26 14.58 -32.43
CA ALA A 361 -12.39 13.56 -33.00
C ALA A 361 -12.53 13.37 -34.54
N ASN A 362 -13.63 13.80 -35.15
CA ASN A 362 -13.81 13.77 -36.62
C ASN A 362 -12.97 14.85 -37.34
N HIS A 363 -12.48 15.86 -36.63
CA HIS A 363 -11.64 16.92 -37.20
C HIS A 363 -10.15 16.56 -37.18
N LEU A 364 -9.81 15.36 -36.68
CA LEU A 364 -8.47 14.82 -36.68
C LEU A 364 -8.17 14.24 -38.07
N LEU A 365 -7.14 14.76 -38.73
CA LEU A 365 -6.64 14.17 -39.97
C LEU A 365 -6.37 12.67 -39.75
N PRO A 366 -6.79 11.78 -40.68
CA PRO A 366 -6.43 10.37 -40.58
C PRO A 366 -4.91 10.23 -40.57
N GLU A 367 -4.39 9.35 -39.71
CA GLU A 367 -2.98 8.99 -39.73
C GLU A 367 -2.64 8.51 -41.14
N SER A 368 -1.63 9.14 -41.75
CA SER A 368 -0.93 8.63 -42.92
C SER A 368 -0.28 7.29 -42.56
N GLY A 369 -1.06 6.20 -42.58
CA GLY A 369 -0.55 4.91 -42.10
C GLY A 369 -1.47 3.69 -42.13
N GLN A 370 -2.68 3.74 -42.70
CA GLN A 370 -3.43 2.52 -43.04
C GLN A 370 -4.03 2.65 -44.44
N VAL A 371 -3.22 2.25 -45.43
CA VAL A 371 -3.73 1.82 -46.74
C VAL A 371 -4.30 0.42 -46.56
N VAL A 372 -5.50 0.25 -47.13
CA VAL A 372 -6.31 -0.98 -47.23
C VAL A 372 -5.50 -2.19 -47.70
#